data_AF-Q1ZQN3-F1
#
_entry.id   AF-Q1ZQN3-F1
#
_cell.length_a   1.000
_cell.length_b   1.000
_cell.length_c   1.000
_cell.angle_alpha   90.00
_cell.angle_beta   90.00
_cell.angle_gamma   90.00
#
_symmetry.space_group_name_H-M   'P 1'
#
loop_
_entity.id
_entity.type
_entity.pdbx_description
1 polymer ?
#
loop_
_entity_poly.entity_id
_entity_poly.type
_entity_poly.pdbx_seq_one_letter_code
_entity_poly.pdbx_strand_id
1 'polypeptide(L)'
;MDNPVSSMLSKGWKWFIIVGVVVALAGVFAISLPIVAGMTITTIVGTIFLVIGLVQVYHTFSIHDWKTKIWYVISALFYLIGGLFILSQPFIGLVTITVLMIATMIFNGVTRMLFGFNSRKHLAGWRWIVISGLVSTAIGVYFFTLMNNPEFSMSLLGIFVGVSLLFEGFSFIFIGTQMKKVIQNK
;
A
#
# COMPACT_ATOMS: atom_id res chain seq x y z
N MET A 1 -9.78 37.51 -20.13
CA MET A 1 -9.58 37.41 -18.67
C MET A 1 -8.93 36.05 -18.41
N ASP A 2 -7.61 36.03 -18.31
CA ASP A 2 -6.86 34.79 -18.05
C ASP A 2 -7.13 34.36 -16.61
N ASN A 3 -8.07 33.43 -16.46
CA ASN A 3 -8.43 32.91 -15.15
C ASN A 3 -7.26 32.05 -14.65
N PRO A 4 -6.61 32.36 -13.52
CA PRO A 4 -5.43 31.64 -13.03
C PRO A 4 -5.65 30.12 -12.96
N VAL A 5 -6.91 29.70 -12.75
CA VAL A 5 -7.35 28.31 -12.73
C VAL A 5 -7.10 27.57 -14.05
N SER A 6 -7.27 28.19 -15.23
CA SER A 6 -7.05 27.51 -16.52
C SER A 6 -5.57 27.20 -16.77
N SER A 7 -4.67 28.11 -16.35
CA SER A 7 -3.22 27.91 -16.44
C SER A 7 -2.75 26.76 -15.53
N MET A 8 -3.26 26.69 -14.29
CA MET A 8 -2.96 25.61 -13.34
C MET A 8 -3.48 24.26 -13.82
N LEU A 9 -4.68 24.21 -14.39
CA LEU A 9 -5.25 22.99 -14.97
C LEU A 9 -4.49 22.54 -16.23
N SER A 10 -4.09 23.47 -17.11
CA SER A 10 -3.34 23.19 -18.34
C SER A 10 -1.93 22.64 -18.10
N LYS A 11 -1.30 23.00 -16.97
CA LYS A 11 -0.02 22.44 -16.53
C LYS A 11 -0.22 21.16 -15.72
N GLY A 12 -1.29 21.10 -14.93
CA GLY A 12 -1.65 19.96 -14.07
C GLY A 12 -1.92 18.68 -14.86
N TRP A 13 -2.70 18.73 -15.95
CA TRP A 13 -3.04 17.51 -16.70
C TRP A 13 -1.81 16.82 -17.32
N LYS A 14 -0.84 17.60 -17.82
CA LYS A 14 0.42 17.07 -18.35
C LYS A 14 1.23 16.40 -17.25
N TRP A 15 1.30 17.00 -16.07
CA TRP A 15 2.00 16.44 -14.93
C TRP A 15 1.39 15.10 -14.49
N PHE A 16 0.05 15.00 -14.42
CA PHE A 16 -0.64 13.76 -14.10
C PHE A 16 -0.34 12.64 -15.11
N ILE A 17 -0.30 12.94 -16.40
CA ILE A 17 0.06 11.94 -17.41
C ILE A 17 1.52 11.51 -17.26
N ILE A 18 2.46 12.44 -17.07
CA ILE A 18 3.88 12.12 -16.91
C ILE A 18 4.09 11.23 -15.68
N VAL A 19 3.53 11.63 -14.53
CA VAL A 19 3.60 10.83 -13.29
C VAL A 19 2.97 9.46 -13.52
N GLY A 20 1.80 9.39 -14.17
CA GLY A 20 1.16 8.11 -14.46
C GLY A 20 1.97 7.18 -15.36
N VAL A 21 2.65 7.72 -16.39
CA VAL A 21 3.55 6.93 -17.24
C VAL A 21 4.76 6.43 -16.47
N VAL A 22 5.39 7.29 -15.65
CA VAL A 22 6.54 6.90 -14.81
C VAL A 22 6.14 5.81 -13.82
N VAL A 23 5.00 5.96 -13.15
CA VAL A 23 4.47 4.99 -12.19
C VAL A 23 4.11 3.67 -12.88
N ALA A 24 3.50 3.71 -14.07
CA ALA A 24 3.21 2.50 -14.84
C ALA A 24 4.50 1.76 -15.25
N LEU A 25 5.53 2.48 -15.73
CA LEU A 25 6.82 1.88 -16.05
C LEU A 25 7.48 1.26 -14.81
N ALA A 26 7.44 1.96 -13.67
CA ALA A 26 7.91 1.40 -12.40
C ALA A 26 7.17 0.11 -12.03
N GLY A 27 5.86 0.03 -12.28
CA GLY A 27 5.06 -1.18 -12.13
C GLY A 27 5.53 -2.33 -13.03
N VAL A 28 5.82 -2.07 -14.32
CA VAL A 28 6.40 -3.07 -15.24
C VAL A 28 7.74 -3.58 -14.74
N PHE A 29 8.63 -2.69 -14.29
CA PHE A 29 9.92 -3.07 -13.72
C PHE A 29 9.77 -3.90 -12.44
N ALA A 30 8.83 -3.52 -11.56
CA ALA A 30 8.56 -4.26 -10.34
C ALA A 30 8.06 -5.69 -10.60
N ILE A 31 7.21 -5.88 -11.62
CA ILE A 31 6.75 -7.21 -12.04
C ILE A 31 7.88 -8.02 -12.69
N SER A 32 8.78 -7.36 -13.44
CA SER A 32 9.90 -8.02 -14.11
C SER A 32 10.95 -8.54 -13.12
N LEU A 33 11.14 -7.84 -11.99
CA LEU A 33 12.11 -8.19 -10.94
C LEU A 33 11.41 -8.21 -9.56
N PRO A 34 10.50 -9.15 -9.31
CA PRO A 34 9.61 -9.10 -8.16
C PRO A 34 10.33 -9.25 -6.82
N ILE A 35 11.38 -10.06 -6.75
CA ILE A 35 12.16 -10.24 -5.52
C ILE A 35 12.87 -8.93 -5.15
N VAL A 36 13.46 -8.24 -6.14
CA VAL A 36 14.14 -6.95 -5.92
C VAL A 36 13.15 -5.88 -5.49
N ALA A 37 11.98 -5.83 -6.14
CA ALA A 37 10.91 -4.92 -5.76
C ALA A 37 10.45 -5.17 -4.32
N GLY A 38 10.16 -6.42 -3.97
CA GLY A 38 9.79 -6.84 -2.61
C GLY A 38 10.82 -6.43 -1.57
N MET A 39 12.11 -6.72 -1.81
CA MET A 39 13.20 -6.34 -0.90
C MET A 39 13.30 -4.82 -0.74
N THR A 40 13.16 -4.06 -1.84
CA THR A 40 13.18 -2.60 -1.80
C THR A 40 12.07 -2.07 -0.90
N ILE A 41 10.85 -2.55 -1.06
CA ILE A 41 9.69 -2.19 -0.22
C ILE A 41 9.99 -2.53 1.24
N THR A 42 10.50 -3.73 1.52
CA THR A 42 10.86 -4.15 2.87
C THR A 42 11.92 -3.25 3.50
N THR A 43 12.96 -2.86 2.76
CA THR A 43 13.99 -1.95 3.28
C THR A 43 13.46 -0.54 3.54
N ILE A 44 12.54 -0.06 2.69
CA ILE A 44 11.83 1.20 2.92
C ILE A 44 11.02 1.12 4.23
N VAL A 45 10.25 0.05 4.43
CA VAL A 45 9.48 -0.17 5.65
C VAL A 45 10.39 -0.24 6.88
N GLY A 46 11.50 -0.97 6.82
CA GLY A 46 12.48 -1.06 7.90
C GLY A 46 13.10 0.29 8.25
N THR A 47 13.43 1.10 7.24
CA THR A 47 13.96 2.45 7.43
C THR A 47 12.92 3.38 8.05
N ILE A 48 11.66 3.31 7.60
CA ILE A 48 10.55 4.07 8.18
C ILE A 48 10.36 3.68 9.65
N PHE A 49 10.44 2.40 9.99
CA PHE A 49 10.38 1.94 11.38
C PHE A 49 11.47 2.56 12.24
N LEU A 50 12.71 2.65 11.75
CA LEU A 50 13.77 3.34 12.46
C LEU A 50 13.48 4.83 12.66
N VAL A 51 13.02 5.53 11.62
CA VAL A 51 12.68 6.95 11.71
C VAL A 51 11.57 7.18 12.73
N ILE A 52 10.51 6.37 12.70
CA ILE A 52 9.41 6.44 13.68
C ILE A 52 9.95 6.20 15.10
N GLY A 53 10.79 5.18 15.28
CA GLY A 53 11.43 4.88 16.56
C GLY A 53 12.23 6.07 17.10
N LEU A 54 13.08 6.69 16.27
CA LEU A 54 13.88 7.86 16.64
C LEU A 54 13.00 9.06 17.00
N VAL A 55 11.95 9.33 16.24
CA VAL A 55 11.00 10.41 16.53
C VAL A 55 10.28 10.17 17.86
N GLN A 56 9.89 8.92 18.17
CA GLN A 56 9.27 8.60 19.44
C GLN A 56 10.24 8.72 20.62
N VAL A 57 11.50 8.31 20.45
CA VAL A 57 12.55 8.54 21.46
C VAL A 57 12.69 10.03 21.75
N TYR A 58 12.74 10.87 20.70
CA TYR A 58 12.80 12.33 20.86
C TYR A 58 11.58 12.88 21.63
N HIS A 59 10.38 12.44 21.26
CA HIS A 59 9.14 12.90 21.91
C HIS A 59 9.05 12.46 23.38
N THR A 60 9.59 11.29 23.71
CA THR A 60 9.60 10.74 25.07
C THR A 60 10.28 11.68 26.09
N PHE A 61 11.25 12.48 25.66
CA PHE A 61 11.91 13.47 26.52
C PHE A 61 11.02 14.68 26.86
N SER A 62 9.97 14.96 26.07
CA SER A 62 9.05 16.07 26.33
C SER A 62 7.87 15.69 27.25
N ILE A 63 7.67 14.39 27.52
CA ILE A 63 6.54 13.89 28.32
C ILE A 63 6.94 13.87 29.81
N HIS A 64 6.18 14.61 30.62
CA HIS A 64 6.38 14.70 32.07
C HIS A 64 5.68 13.56 32.85
N ASP A 65 4.61 12.98 32.29
CA ASP A 65 3.87 11.88 32.92
C ASP A 65 4.54 10.51 32.74
N TRP A 66 4.96 9.89 33.86
CA TRP A 66 5.67 8.61 33.86
C TRP A 66 4.88 7.45 33.25
N LYS A 67 3.56 7.40 33.50
CA LYS A 67 2.68 6.33 33.00
C LYS A 67 2.57 6.37 31.48
N THR A 68 2.49 7.56 30.89
CA THR A 68 2.45 7.76 29.43
C THR A 68 3.82 7.50 28.82
N LYS A 69 4.88 8.00 29.47
CA LYS A 69 6.27 7.83 29.02
C LYS A 69 6.67 6.37 28.79
N ILE A 70 6.27 5.45 29.68
CA ILE A 70 6.58 4.02 29.56
C ILE A 70 6.02 3.41 28.26
N TRP A 71 4.80 3.77 27.86
CA TRP A 71 4.20 3.26 26.62
C TRP A 71 4.95 3.76 25.38
N TYR A 72 5.39 5.01 25.39
CA TYR A 72 6.21 5.57 24.30
C TYR A 72 7.59 4.91 24.23
N VAL A 73 8.26 4.66 25.36
CA VAL A 73 9.56 3.97 25.37
C VAL A 73 9.43 2.55 24.82
N ILE A 74 8.41 1.80 25.24
CA ILE A 74 8.16 0.44 24.77
C ILE A 74 7.88 0.46 23.26
N SER A 75 7.04 1.38 22.79
CA SER A 75 6.73 1.52 21.36
C SER A 75 7.98 1.91 20.55
N ALA A 76 8.75 2.90 21.00
CA ALA A 76 9.98 3.32 20.36
C ALA A 76 11.00 2.18 20.25
N LEU A 77 11.16 1.40 21.33
CA LEU A 77 12.03 0.24 21.34
C LEU A 77 11.57 -0.83 20.34
N PHE A 78 10.26 -1.08 20.27
CA PHE A 78 9.68 -2.01 19.30
C PHE A 78 9.95 -1.57 17.85
N TYR A 79 9.77 -0.28 17.55
CA TYR A 79 10.06 0.28 16.23
C TYR A 79 11.54 0.21 15.86
N LEU A 80 12.44 0.53 16.80
CA LEU A 80 13.89 0.46 16.56
C LEU A 80 14.38 -0.97 16.37
N ILE A 81 13.98 -1.89 17.25
CA ILE A 81 14.35 -3.32 17.15
C ILE A 81 13.76 -3.92 15.88
N GLY A 82 12.47 -3.68 15.61
CA GLY A 82 11.81 -4.16 14.40
C GLY A 82 12.47 -3.63 13.13
N GLY A 83 12.76 -2.32 13.08
CA GLY A 83 13.45 -1.71 11.93
C GLY A 83 14.85 -2.28 11.72
N LEU A 84 15.65 -2.41 12.79
CA LEU A 84 17.00 -3.00 12.71
C LEU A 84 16.95 -4.45 12.26
N PHE A 85 15.99 -5.22 12.77
CA PHE A 85 15.81 -6.63 12.40
C PHE A 85 15.45 -6.77 10.92
N ILE A 86 14.51 -5.96 10.42
CA ILE A 86 14.11 -5.94 9.01
C ILE A 86 15.29 -5.58 8.11
N LEU A 87 16.10 -4.57 8.48
CA LEU A 87 17.25 -4.15 7.68
C LEU A 87 18.41 -5.14 7.72
N SER A 88 18.59 -5.83 8.84
CA SER A 88 19.64 -6.87 8.98
C SER A 88 19.31 -8.13 8.19
N GLN A 89 18.03 -8.50 8.12
CA GLN A 89 17.57 -9.67 7.38
C GLN A 89 16.34 -9.34 6.51
N PRO A 90 16.54 -8.64 5.37
CA PRO A 90 15.46 -8.19 4.50
C PRO A 90 14.59 -9.32 3.96
N PHE A 91 15.15 -10.53 3.78
CA PHE A 91 14.37 -11.69 3.33
C PHE A 91 13.28 -12.10 4.34
N ILE A 92 13.61 -12.09 5.63
CA ILE A 92 12.64 -12.40 6.68
C ILE A 92 11.60 -11.28 6.78
N GLY A 93 12.05 -10.02 6.70
CA GLY A 93 11.15 -8.86 6.63
C GLY A 93 10.18 -8.94 5.45
N LEU A 94 10.66 -9.37 4.28
CA LEU A 94 9.85 -9.53 3.07
C LEU A 94 8.76 -10.57 3.29
N VAL A 95 9.14 -11.78 3.73
CA VAL A 95 8.16 -12.85 4.01
C VAL A 95 7.15 -12.40 5.07
N THR A 96 7.61 -11.70 6.11
CA THR A 96 6.74 -11.17 7.17
C THR A 96 5.72 -10.17 6.60
N ILE A 97 6.15 -9.25 5.75
CA ILE A 97 5.25 -8.28 5.10
C ILE A 97 4.29 -9.00 4.15
N THR A 98 4.73 -10.03 3.42
CA THR A 98 3.86 -10.88 2.58
C THR A 98 2.78 -11.57 3.42
N VAL A 99 3.13 -12.15 4.58
CA VAL A 99 2.15 -12.76 5.50
C VAL A 99 1.14 -11.72 5.96
N LEU A 100 1.59 -10.54 6.37
CA LEU A 100 0.71 -9.45 6.80
C LEU A 100 -0.20 -8.98 5.66
N MET A 101 0.32 -8.89 4.44
CA MET A 101 -0.47 -8.59 3.24
C MET A 101 -1.56 -9.64 3.00
N ILE A 102 -1.23 -10.93 3.09
CA ILE A 102 -2.21 -12.03 2.94
C ILE A 102 -3.27 -11.96 4.06
N ALA A 103 -2.83 -11.77 5.30
CA ALA A 103 -3.73 -11.66 6.45
C ALA A 103 -4.68 -10.46 6.31
N THR A 104 -4.18 -9.31 5.86
CA THR A 104 -5.01 -8.13 5.59
C THR A 104 -5.96 -8.33 4.41
N MET A 105 -5.56 -9.05 3.35
CA MET A 105 -6.47 -9.45 2.25
C MET A 105 -7.63 -10.31 2.74
N ILE A 106 -7.34 -11.31 3.59
CA ILE A 106 -8.35 -12.18 4.20
C ILE A 106 -9.27 -11.36 5.10
N PHE A 107 -8.70 -10.55 5.99
CA PHE A 107 -9.47 -9.71 6.91
C PHE A 107 -10.37 -8.72 6.17
N ASN A 108 -9.84 -8.01 5.18
CA ASN A 108 -10.60 -7.07 4.35
C ASN A 108 -11.69 -7.80 3.53
N GLY A 109 -11.40 -8.99 3.00
CA GLY A 109 -12.39 -9.81 2.31
C GLY A 109 -13.55 -10.22 3.23
N VAL A 110 -13.24 -10.71 4.44
CA VAL A 110 -14.24 -11.10 5.44
C VAL A 110 -15.08 -9.90 5.90
N THR A 111 -14.44 -8.78 6.24
CA THR A 111 -15.16 -7.56 6.65
C THR A 111 -16.09 -7.04 5.54
N ARG A 112 -15.69 -7.10 4.26
CA ARG A 112 -16.56 -6.75 3.13
C ARG A 112 -17.76 -7.70 2.99
N MET A 113 -17.58 -9.00 3.21
CA MET A 113 -18.70 -9.93 3.23
C MET A 113 -19.68 -9.58 4.35
N LEU A 114 -19.19 -9.38 5.58
CA LEU A 114 -20.01 -9.02 6.73
C LEU A 114 -20.78 -7.71 6.47
N PHE A 115 -20.09 -6.69 5.96
CA PHE A 115 -20.69 -5.42 5.60
C PHE A 115 -21.75 -5.55 4.49
N GLY A 116 -21.45 -6.32 3.44
CA GLY A 116 -22.38 -6.59 2.36
C GLY A 116 -23.63 -7.34 2.82
N PHE A 117 -23.48 -8.28 3.75
CA PHE A 117 -24.62 -8.97 4.36
C PHE A 117 -25.45 -8.08 5.29
N ASN A 118 -24.80 -7.19 6.05
CA ASN A 118 -25.50 -6.24 6.91
C ASN A 118 -26.25 -5.16 6.10
N SER A 119 -25.71 -4.77 4.94
CA SER A 119 -26.26 -3.69 4.11
C SER A 119 -27.29 -4.15 3.07
N ARG A 120 -27.74 -5.43 3.13
CA ARG A 120 -28.70 -6.04 2.20
C ARG A 120 -29.96 -5.22 1.95
N LYS A 121 -30.45 -4.51 2.99
CA LYS A 121 -31.69 -3.73 2.94
C LYS A 121 -31.51 -2.30 2.42
N HIS A 122 -30.28 -1.78 2.39
CA HIS A 122 -30.01 -0.36 2.12
C HIS A 122 -29.20 -0.11 0.85
N LEU A 123 -28.51 -1.13 0.30
CA LEU A 123 -27.66 -1.00 -0.87
C LEU A 123 -28.05 -2.01 -1.97
N ALA A 124 -28.46 -1.51 -3.14
CA ALA A 124 -28.79 -2.35 -4.30
C ALA A 124 -27.58 -3.17 -4.80
N GLY A 125 -26.36 -2.70 -4.55
CA GLY A 125 -25.10 -3.35 -4.95
C GLY A 125 -24.54 -4.36 -3.94
N TRP A 126 -25.26 -4.72 -2.87
CA TRP A 126 -24.71 -5.53 -1.76
C TRP A 126 -24.14 -6.88 -2.21
N ARG A 127 -24.74 -7.52 -3.23
CA ARG A 127 -24.29 -8.81 -3.78
C ARG A 127 -22.89 -8.70 -4.37
N TRP A 128 -22.59 -7.61 -5.08
CA TRP A 128 -21.27 -7.36 -5.65
C TRP A 128 -20.21 -7.16 -4.56
N ILE A 129 -20.57 -6.49 -3.46
CA ILE A 129 -19.69 -6.32 -2.31
C ILE A 129 -19.34 -7.68 -1.69
N VAL A 130 -20.34 -8.54 -1.47
CA VAL A 130 -20.13 -9.89 -0.92
C VAL A 130 -19.27 -10.75 -1.85
N ILE A 131 -19.56 -10.75 -3.15
CA ILE A 131 -18.76 -11.50 -4.14
C ILE A 131 -17.32 -11.01 -4.14
N SER A 132 -17.09 -9.69 -4.11
CA SER A 132 -15.73 -9.13 -4.03
C SER A 132 -14.99 -9.54 -2.76
N GLY A 133 -15.71 -9.60 -1.62
CA GLY A 133 -15.17 -10.09 -0.35
C GLY A 133 -14.80 -11.57 -0.44
N LEU A 134 -15.67 -12.39 -1.05
CA LEU A 134 -15.43 -13.82 -1.27
C LEU A 134 -14.23 -14.11 -2.14
N VAL A 135 -14.11 -13.41 -3.26
CA VAL A 135 -12.94 -13.54 -4.13
C VAL A 135 -11.68 -13.12 -3.40
N SER A 136 -11.68 -11.98 -2.69
CA SER A 136 -10.53 -11.51 -1.92
C SER A 136 -10.09 -12.51 -0.83
N THR A 137 -11.05 -13.03 -0.05
CA THR A 137 -10.76 -14.01 1.00
C THR A 137 -10.27 -15.33 0.41
N ALA A 138 -10.91 -15.84 -0.65
CA ALA A 138 -10.49 -17.08 -1.29
C ALA A 138 -9.07 -17.00 -1.87
N ILE A 139 -8.73 -15.89 -2.54
CA ILE A 139 -7.38 -15.64 -3.04
C ILE A 139 -6.38 -15.55 -1.88
N GLY A 140 -6.72 -14.83 -0.80
CA GLY A 140 -5.84 -14.73 0.37
C GLY A 140 -5.57 -16.08 1.02
N VAL A 141 -6.61 -16.90 1.22
CA VAL A 141 -6.46 -18.27 1.75
C VAL A 141 -5.62 -19.13 0.81
N TYR A 142 -5.84 -19.04 -0.50
CA TYR A 142 -5.03 -19.76 -1.48
C TYR A 142 -3.56 -19.36 -1.42
N PHE A 143 -3.25 -18.07 -1.38
CA PHE A 143 -1.87 -17.58 -1.23
C PHE A 143 -1.23 -18.03 0.09
N PHE A 144 -2.00 -18.09 1.18
CA PHE A 144 -1.54 -18.62 2.45
C PHE A 144 -1.08 -20.09 2.32
N THR A 145 -1.84 -20.93 1.59
CA THR A 145 -1.44 -22.34 1.38
C THR A 145 -0.17 -22.49 0.53
N LEU A 146 0.11 -21.55 -0.36
CA LEU A 146 1.30 -21.54 -1.22
C LEU A 146 2.55 -20.99 -0.52
N MET A 147 2.44 -20.49 0.70
CA MET A 147 3.59 -19.91 1.44
C MET A 147 4.69 -20.92 1.76
N ASN A 148 4.37 -22.21 1.74
CA ASN A 148 5.39 -23.25 1.92
C ASN A 148 6.40 -23.31 0.76
N ASN A 149 6.09 -22.68 -0.39
CA ASN A 149 7.00 -22.53 -1.50
C ASN A 149 7.83 -21.23 -1.34
N PRO A 150 9.17 -21.32 -1.14
CA PRO A 150 10.03 -20.15 -0.97
C PRO A 150 9.97 -19.17 -2.15
N GLU A 151 9.95 -19.68 -3.38
CA GLU A 151 9.98 -18.86 -4.59
C GLU A 151 8.69 -18.00 -4.71
N PHE A 152 7.55 -18.60 -4.40
CA PHE A 152 6.27 -17.89 -4.38
C PHE A 152 6.23 -16.85 -3.26
N SER A 153 6.64 -17.22 -2.05
CA SER A 153 6.59 -16.33 -0.88
C SER A 153 7.44 -15.06 -1.06
N MET A 154 8.58 -15.17 -1.75
CA MET A 154 9.51 -14.07 -1.99
C MET A 154 9.10 -13.18 -3.17
N SER A 155 8.42 -13.73 -4.17
CA SER A 155 8.00 -12.97 -5.36
C SER A 155 6.64 -12.28 -5.17
N LEU A 156 5.75 -12.84 -4.35
CA LEU A 156 4.36 -12.40 -4.26
C LEU A 156 4.20 -10.91 -3.90
N LEU A 157 4.96 -10.41 -2.92
CA LEU A 157 4.88 -9.00 -2.50
C LEU A 157 5.26 -8.05 -3.64
N GLY A 158 6.35 -8.36 -4.36
CA GLY A 158 6.80 -7.55 -5.49
C GLY A 158 5.82 -7.55 -6.65
N ILE A 159 5.24 -8.71 -6.97
CA ILE A 159 4.20 -8.83 -8.00
C ILE A 159 2.97 -8.02 -7.59
N PHE A 160 2.50 -8.17 -6.35
CA PHE A 160 1.31 -7.48 -5.86
C PHE A 160 1.48 -5.96 -5.93
N VAL A 161 2.63 -5.45 -5.49
CA VAL A 161 2.92 -4.01 -5.56
C VAL A 161 3.13 -3.56 -7.00
N GLY A 162 3.83 -4.33 -7.84
CA GLY A 162 4.00 -3.98 -9.25
C GLY A 162 2.68 -3.89 -10.02
N VAL A 163 1.76 -4.83 -9.78
CA VAL A 163 0.40 -4.77 -10.32
C VAL A 163 -0.35 -3.54 -9.79
N SER A 164 -0.24 -3.25 -8.50
CA SER A 164 -0.87 -2.05 -7.90
C SER A 164 -0.36 -0.76 -8.54
N LEU A 165 0.96 -0.65 -8.76
CA LEU A 165 1.58 0.48 -9.44
C LEU A 165 1.12 0.61 -10.89
N LEU A 166 0.89 -0.50 -11.61
CA LEU A 166 0.30 -0.44 -12.96
C LEU A 166 -1.10 0.17 -12.94
N PHE A 167 -1.97 -0.32 -12.05
CA PHE A 167 -3.33 0.22 -11.93
C PHE A 167 -3.33 1.69 -11.54
N GLU A 168 -2.44 2.08 -10.63
CA GLU A 168 -2.27 3.47 -10.20
C GLU A 168 -1.74 4.36 -11.32
N GLY A 169 -0.75 3.89 -12.08
CA GLY A 169 -0.23 4.58 -13.26
C GLY A 169 -1.30 4.80 -14.32
N PHE A 170 -2.09 3.76 -14.65
CA PHE A 170 -3.22 3.90 -15.57
C PHE A 170 -4.30 4.85 -15.05
N SER A 171 -4.57 4.84 -13.74
CA SER A 171 -5.50 5.76 -13.10
C SER A 171 -5.06 7.22 -13.29
N PHE A 172 -3.79 7.54 -13.02
CA PHE A 172 -3.26 8.90 -13.23
C PHE A 172 -3.26 9.33 -14.69
N ILE A 173 -2.93 8.43 -15.62
CA ILE A 173 -3.04 8.71 -17.06
C ILE A 173 -4.51 9.02 -17.41
N PHE A 174 -5.46 8.20 -16.95
CA PHE A 174 -6.87 8.41 -17.21
C PHE A 174 -7.35 9.76 -16.66
N ILE A 175 -7.05 10.07 -15.40
CA ILE A 175 -7.38 11.36 -14.77
C ILE A 175 -6.80 12.53 -15.59
N GLY A 176 -5.52 12.45 -15.98
CA GLY A 176 -4.87 13.46 -16.81
C GLY A 176 -5.54 13.65 -18.17
N THR A 177 -5.97 12.57 -18.83
CA THR A 177 -6.71 12.67 -20.10
C THR A 177 -8.11 13.25 -19.93
N GLN A 178 -8.80 12.97 -18.82
CA GLN A 178 -10.10 13.57 -18.52
C GLN A 178 -9.98 15.06 -18.24
N MET A 179 -8.97 15.47 -17.47
CA MET A 179 -8.66 16.89 -17.25
C MET A 179 -8.37 17.61 -18.57
N LYS A 180 -7.61 16.99 -19.48
CA LYS A 180 -7.38 17.52 -20.84
C LYS A 180 -8.69 17.78 -21.58
N LYS A 181 -9.60 16.79 -21.59
CA LYS A 181 -10.89 16.89 -22.29
C LYS A 181 -11.75 18.02 -21.74
N VAL A 182 -11.79 18.18 -20.42
CA VAL A 182 -12.55 19.26 -19.76
C VAL A 182 -11.99 20.64 -20.12
N ILE A 183 -10.67 20.78 -20.26
CA ILE A 183 -10.03 22.03 -20.68
C ILE A 183 -10.31 22.33 -22.16
N GLN A 184 -10.37 21.29 -23.01
CA GLN A 184 -10.61 21.46 -24.46
C GLN A 184 -12.08 21.71 -24.83
N ASN A 185 -13.03 21.26 -24.00
CA ASN A 185 -14.46 21.47 -24.18
C ASN A 185 -14.97 22.79 -23.57
N LYS A 186 -14.08 23.67 -23.12
CA LYS A 186 -14.39 24.97 -22.48
C LYS A 186 -13.83 26.10 -23.31
#